data_AF-A0A066U7R7-F1
#
_entry.id   AF-A0A066U7R7-F1
#
_cell.length_a   1.000
_cell.length_b   1.000
_cell.length_c   1.000
_cell.angle_alpha   90.00
_cell.angle_beta   90.00
_cell.angle_gamma   90.00
#
_symmetry.space_group_name_H-M   'P 1'
#
loop_
_entity.id
_entity.type
_entity.pdbx_description
1 polymer ?
#
loop_
_entity_poly.entity_id
_entity_poly.type
_entity_poly.pdbx_seq_one_letter_code
_entity_poly.pdbx_strand_id
1 'polypeptide(L)' 'MGFHASDGVEQLTRYLELLNRDPLLAPVQGVFAAQIIKPQARTLAEDRGIRCLTLDYDELRGIESDEFRLF' A
#
# COMPACT_ATOMS: atom_id res chain seq x y z
N MET A 1 -8.92 3.45 19.60
CA MET A 1 -8.07 2.29 19.25
C MET A 1 -7.68 2.44 17.79
N GLY A 2 -6.62 3.19 17.52
CA GLY A 2 -6.26 3.59 16.16
C GLY A 2 -5.62 2.44 15.41
N PHE A 3 -6.10 2.13 14.21
CA PHE A 3 -5.35 1.34 13.23
C PHE A 3 -3.99 2.02 13.05
N HIS A 4 -2.93 1.40 13.57
CA HIS A 4 -1.58 1.87 13.27
C HIS A 4 -1.31 1.42 11.84
N ALA A 5 -1.13 2.36 10.91
CA ALA A 5 -0.83 2.04 9.51
C ALA A 5 0.36 1.05 9.37
N SER A 6 1.24 1.01 10.36
CA SER A 6 2.32 0.02 10.49
C SER A 6 1.84 -1.43 10.61
N ASP A 7 0.69 -1.70 11.22
CA ASP A 7 0.11 -3.05 11.34
C ASP A 7 -0.28 -3.62 9.96
N GLY A 8 -0.79 -2.75 9.07
CA GLY A 8 -1.09 -3.12 7.69
C GLY A 8 0.15 -3.50 6.87
N VAL A 9 1.29 -2.82 7.11
CA VAL A 9 2.57 -3.14 6.46
C VAL A 9 3.12 -4.48 6.95
N GLU A 10 3.05 -4.75 8.26
CA GLU A 10 3.47 -6.02 8.84
C GLU A 10 2.59 -7.18 8.34
N GLN A 11 1.28 -6.97 8.24
CA GLN A 11 0.38 -7.95 7.66
C GLN A 11 0.73 -8.24 6.19
N LEU A 12 0.96 -7.21 5.38
CA LEU A 12 1.34 -7.38 3.98
C LEU A 12 2.68 -8.11 3.84
N THR A 13 3.67 -7.77 4.68
CA THR A 13 4.99 -8.44 4.69
C THR A 13 4.82 -9.95 4.89
N ARG A 14 4.04 -10.38 5.90
CA ARG A 14 3.80 -11.80 6.17
C ARG A 14 3.16 -12.54 4.98
N TYR A 15 2.24 -11.89 4.27
CA TYR A 15 1.65 -12.51 3.08
C TYR A 15 2.65 -12.64 1.94
N LEU A 16 3.48 -11.62 1.70
CA LEU A 16 4.53 -11.70 0.68
C LEU A 16 5.54 -12.80 0.99
N GLU A 17 5.95 -12.94 2.26
CA GLU A 17 6.82 -14.03 2.69
C GLU A 17 6.19 -15.41 2.45
N LEU A 18 4.90 -15.56 2.76
CA LEU A 18 4.19 -16.81 2.55
C LEU A 18 4.07 -17.15 1.06
N LEU A 19 3.63 -16.19 0.24
CA LEU A 19 3.39 -16.39 -1.20
C LEU A 19 4.69 -16.65 -1.96
N ASN A 20 5.77 -15.97 -1.60
CA ASN A 20 7.07 -16.17 -2.26
C ASN A 20 7.77 -17.50 -1.88
N ARG A 21 7.24 -18.28 -0.93
CA ARG A 21 7.73 -19.65 -0.68
C ARG A 21 7.29 -20.64 -1.76
N ASP A 22 6.21 -20.34 -2.47
CA ASP A 22 5.72 -21.17 -3.56
C ASP A 22 6.40 -20.78 -4.88
N PRO A 23 7.22 -21.65 -5.49
CA PRO A 23 7.91 -21.34 -6.75
C PRO A 23 6.96 -21.18 -7.95
N LEU A 24 5.69 -21.62 -7.85
CA LEU A 24 4.68 -21.40 -8.88
C LEU A 24 4.08 -19.98 -8.82
N LEU A 25 4.14 -19.34 -7.65
CA LEU A 25 3.63 -17.98 -7.45
C LEU A 25 4.74 -16.94 -7.47
N ALA A 26 5.94 -17.30 -7.02
CA ALA A 26 7.08 -16.42 -6.99
C ALA A 26 7.52 -15.99 -8.42
N PRO A 27 7.96 -14.72 -8.60
CA PRO A 27 8.09 -13.67 -7.59
C PRO A 27 6.80 -12.85 -7.39
N VAL A 28 6.43 -12.62 -6.13
CA VAL A 28 5.31 -11.75 -5.73
C VAL A 28 5.83 -10.46 -5.10
N GLN A 29 5.41 -9.32 -5.63
CA GLN A 29 5.74 -7.99 -5.12
C GLN A 29 4.53 -7.34 -4.45
N GLY A 30 4.78 -6.57 -3.39
CA GLY A 30 3.73 -5.86 -2.64
C GLY A 30 3.60 -4.40 -3.03
N VAL A 31 2.36 -3.90 -2.94
CA VAL A 31 2.06 -2.47 -2.93
C VAL A 31 1.19 -2.18 -1.70
N PHE A 32 1.66 -1.28 -0.83
CA PHE A 32 0.88 -0.75 0.29
C PHE A 32 0.11 0.49 -0.18
N ALA A 33 -1.19 0.32 -0.41
CA ALA A 33 -2.05 1.37 -0.94
C ALA A 33 -3.03 1.87 0.13
N ALA A 34 -3.06 3.18 0.38
CA ALA A 34 -3.97 3.81 1.35
C ALA A 34 -4.20 5.29 1.04
N GLN A 35 -5.30 5.89 1.51
CA GLN A 35 -5.54 7.33 1.37
C GLN A 35 -4.53 8.20 2.13
N ILE A 36 -4.06 7.70 3.28
CA ILE A 36 -3.08 8.39 4.10
C ILE A 36 -2.06 7.37 4.56
N ILE A 37 -0.79 7.63 4.23
CA ILE A 37 0.34 6.83 4.67
C ILE A 37 1.18 7.67 5.64
N LYS A 38 1.19 7.29 6.91
CA LYS A 38 2.02 7.94 7.93
C LYS A 38 3.51 7.71 7.61
N PRO A 39 4.42 8.66 7.95
CA PRO A 39 5.85 8.52 7.66
C PRO A 39 6.46 7.20 8.16
N GLN A 40 6.10 6.77 9.38
CA GLN A 40 6.63 5.52 9.96
C GLN A 40 6.20 4.28 9.18
N ALA A 41 4.98 4.25 8.65
CA ALA A 41 4.49 3.15 7.83
C ALA A 41 5.16 3.12 6.46
N ARG A 42 5.38 4.31 5.86
CA ARG A 42 6.13 4.44 4.60
C ARG A 42 7.55 3.90 4.74
N THR A 43 8.29 4.37 5.75
CA THR A 43 9.66 3.91 6.00
C THR A 43 9.71 2.39 6.20
N LEU A 44 8.78 1.83 6.98
CA LEU A 44 8.72 0.38 7.20
C LEU A 44 8.42 -0.39 5.91
N ALA A 45 7.50 0.08 5.07
CA ALA A 45 7.17 -0.58 3.81
C ALA A 45 8.35 -0.55 2.83
N GLU A 46 9.00 0.61 2.70
CA GLU A 46 10.15 0.80 1.82
C GLU A 46 11.34 -0.07 2.25
N ASP A 47 11.61 -0.19 3.56
CA ASP A 47 12.64 -1.08 4.12
C ASP A 47 12.40 -2.56 3.79
N ARG A 48 11.13 -2.95 3.62
CA ARG A 48 10.72 -4.31 3.22
C ARG A 48 10.58 -4.50 1.70
N GLY A 49 10.97 -3.51 0.91
CA GLY A 49 10.85 -3.56 -0.56
C GLY A 49 9.41 -3.46 -1.07
N ILE A 50 8.48 -2.93 -0.26
CA ILE A 50 7.08 -2.74 -0.61
C ILE A 50 6.88 -1.31 -1.10
N ARG A 51 6.30 -1.14 -2.29
CA ARG A 51 5.99 0.20 -2.81
C ARG A 51 4.79 0.81 -2.10
N CYS A 52 4.85 2.10 -1.79
CA CYS A 52 3.74 2.84 -1.20
C CYS A 52 2.97 3.63 -2.26
N LEU A 53 1.65 3.51 -2.29
CA LEU A 53 0.78 4.27 -3.19
C LEU A 53 -0.30 5.00 -2.39
N THR A 54 -0.42 6.30 -2.59
CA THR A 54 -1.53 7.08 -2.03
C THR A 54 -2.70 7.05 -3.01
N LEU A 55 -3.89 6.71 -2.53
CA LEU A 55 -5.08 6.58 -3.36
C LEU A 55 -6.04 7.74 -3.11
N ASP A 56 -6.63 8.23 -4.19
CA ASP A 56 -7.84 9.05 -4.15
C ASP A 56 -9.05 8.13 -4.34
N TYR A 57 -9.86 7.93 -3.30
CA TYR A 57 -11.02 7.05 -3.40
C TYR A 57 -12.16 7.65 -4.22
N ASP A 58 -12.26 8.97 -4.30
CA ASP A 58 -13.29 9.61 -5.11
C ASP A 58 -12.98 9.39 -6.59
N GLU A 59 -11.71 9.56 -6.98
CA GLU A 59 -11.23 9.23 -8.33
C GLU A 59 -11.44 7.75 -8.67
N LEU A 60 -11.11 6.82 -7.74
CA LEU A 60 -11.28 5.38 -7.96
C LEU A 60 -12.74 4.91 -8.04
N ARG A 61 -13.67 5.63 -7.42
CA ARG A 61 -15.12 5.33 -7.50
C ARG A 61 -15.77 5.88 -8.77
N GLY A 62 -15.01 6.56 -9.62
CA GLY A 62 -15.54 7.23 -10.81
C GLY A 62 -16.42 8.43 -10.48
N ILE A 63 -16.25 9.02 -9.29
CA ILE A 63 -16.85 10.30 -8.95
C ILE A 63 -15.89 11.32 -9.55
N GLU A 64 -16.30 12.00 -10.62
CA GLU A 64 -15.47 13.05 -11.22
C GLU A 64 -15.20 14.11 -10.13
N SER A 65 -13.92 14.27 -9.78
CA SER A 65 -13.50 15.32 -8.85
C SER A 65 -13.63 16.66 -9.56
N ASP A 66 -14.46 17.55 -9.02
CA ASP A 66 -14.66 18.94 -9.53
C ASP A 66 -13.41 19.82 -9.32
N GLU A 67 -12.32 19.26 -8.78
CA GLU A 67 -11.03 19.93 -8.66
C GLU A 67 -10.38 20.11 -10.04
N PHE A 68 -10.41 21.34 -10.55
CA PHE A 68 -9.58 21.79 -11.65
C PHE A 68 -8.09 21.58 -11.33
N ARG A 69 -7.50 20.49 -11.85
CA ARG A 69 -6.05 20.28 -11.82
C ARG A 69 -5.41 21.13 -12.91
N LEU A 70 -4.72 22.21 -12.53
CA LEU A 70 -3.86 22.99 -13.41
C LEU A 70 -2.67 22.11 -13.84
N PHE A 71 -2.53 21.91 -15.15
CA PHE A 71 -1.40 21.26 -15.80
C PHE A 71 -0.15 22.14 -15.79
#